data_AF-A0A665VX07-F1
#
_entry.id   AF-A0A665VX07-F1
#
_cell.length_a   1.000
_cell.length_b   1.000
_cell.length_c   1.000
_cell.angle_alpha   90.00
_cell.angle_beta   90.00
_cell.angle_gamma   90.00
#
_symmetry.space_group_name_H-M   'P 1'
#
loop_
_entity.id
_entity.type
_entity.pdbx_description
1 polymer ?
#
loop_
_entity_poly.entity_id
_entity_poly.type
_entity_poly.pdbx_seq_one_letter_code
_entity_poly.pdbx_strand_id
1 'polypeptide(L)'
;MAPTDGKIKGNKFNAKDGNRKMAKNKTHGVQMKKKKWIPENKVFKGSVDEGQGFAFKRKEKVRHEYNKLLRKEKKKNNPSNELYKDEYPDHLKHLYVAEAEKLQQEAWTNRVNRSKLRMKGKEKEEEPAENDDDDAAAQQTQAPDADPEVTSESEQTHSFTGKNDPLTVPEKESLPISNRMKKKMLKKTSYQRTQEEFESAKEKRRKKKEEYLKNKQQREEAIQKYKQKKMETFQMLSKKTKKGQPNLNLQMEYLLQKIQGTGK
;
A
#
# COMPACT_ATOMS: atom_id res chain seq x y z
N MET A 1 31.65 40.75 -13.94
CA MET A 1 31.11 42.10 -14.24
C MET A 1 29.59 41.98 -14.36
N ALA A 2 28.84 42.68 -13.51
CA ALA A 2 27.38 42.69 -13.54
C ALA A 2 26.87 43.79 -14.50
N PRO A 3 25.79 43.59 -15.26
CA PRO A 3 25.23 44.64 -16.11
C PRO A 3 24.42 45.66 -15.29
N THR A 4 24.59 46.93 -15.65
CA THR A 4 24.05 48.13 -15.00
C THR A 4 22.58 48.40 -15.33
N ASP A 5 21.81 48.85 -14.34
CA ASP A 5 20.41 49.27 -14.43
C ASP A 5 20.16 50.42 -15.43
N GLY A 6 19.26 50.18 -16.38
CA GLY A 6 18.76 51.19 -17.31
C GLY A 6 17.57 51.96 -16.71
N LYS A 7 17.77 53.27 -16.47
CA LYS A 7 16.72 54.21 -16.06
C LYS A 7 15.64 54.36 -17.14
N ILE A 8 14.37 54.14 -16.80
CA ILE A 8 13.22 54.52 -17.64
C ILE A 8 12.48 55.67 -16.95
N LYS A 9 12.29 56.76 -17.69
CA LYS A 9 11.66 58.03 -17.28
C LYS A 9 10.14 57.85 -17.16
N GLY A 10 9.55 58.36 -16.08
CA GLY A 10 8.10 58.31 -15.84
C GLY A 10 7.33 59.27 -16.74
N ASN A 11 6.37 58.74 -17.51
CA ASN A 11 5.40 59.51 -18.26
C ASN A 11 4.17 59.77 -17.37
N LYS A 12 3.86 61.05 -17.09
CA LYS A 12 2.69 61.45 -16.32
C LYS A 12 1.44 61.40 -17.22
N PHE A 13 0.49 60.53 -16.90
CA PHE A 13 -0.83 60.49 -17.52
C PHE A 13 -1.79 61.39 -16.74
N ASN A 14 -2.29 62.46 -17.37
CA ASN A 14 -3.34 63.31 -16.81
C ASN A 14 -4.71 62.77 -17.24
N ALA A 15 -5.44 62.15 -16.32
CA ALA A 15 -6.82 61.74 -16.56
C ALA A 15 -7.77 62.93 -16.31
N LYS A 16 -8.56 63.27 -17.33
CA LYS A 16 -9.67 64.24 -17.25
C LYS A 16 -10.80 63.66 -16.40
N ASP A 17 -11.27 64.43 -15.43
CA ASP A 17 -12.44 64.11 -14.60
C ASP A 17 -13.74 64.15 -15.42
N GLY A 18 -14.33 62.97 -15.62
CA GLY A 18 -15.67 62.79 -16.18
C GLY A 18 -16.70 62.59 -15.07
N ASN A 19 -17.46 63.64 -14.79
CA ASN A 19 -18.58 63.68 -13.83
C ASN A 19 -19.68 62.65 -14.17
N ARG A 20 -19.91 61.66 -13.30
CA ARG A 20 -21.11 60.80 -13.34
C ARG A 20 -21.83 60.86 -11.99
N LYS A 21 -22.97 61.57 -11.98
CA LYS A 21 -23.89 61.67 -10.86
C LYS A 21 -24.62 60.33 -10.69
N MET A 22 -24.49 59.68 -9.53
CA MET A 22 -25.29 58.50 -9.14
C MET A 22 -26.46 58.94 -8.25
N ALA A 23 -27.66 58.50 -8.62
CA ALA A 23 -28.89 58.70 -7.86
C ALA A 23 -28.89 57.85 -6.57
N LYS A 24 -29.36 58.44 -5.47
CA LYS A 24 -29.44 57.81 -4.14
C LYS A 24 -30.84 57.23 -3.95
N ASN A 25 -30.97 55.92 -3.89
CA ASN A 25 -32.12 55.26 -3.27
C ASN A 25 -31.67 54.58 -1.97
N LYS A 26 -32.32 54.97 -0.87
CA LYS A 26 -32.00 54.61 0.50
C LYS A 26 -33.05 53.60 0.98
N THR A 27 -32.65 52.35 1.20
CA THR A 27 -33.47 51.38 1.93
C THR A 27 -32.72 50.95 3.18
N HIS A 28 -33.35 51.17 4.33
CA HIS A 28 -32.82 50.85 5.65
C HIS A 28 -33.10 49.37 5.99
N GLY A 29 -32.11 48.70 6.61
CA GLY A 29 -32.41 47.67 7.62
C GLY A 29 -32.26 46.20 7.24
N VAL A 30 -31.05 45.73 6.93
CA VAL A 30 -30.56 44.39 7.35
C VAL A 30 -29.08 44.56 7.64
N GLN A 31 -28.63 44.26 8.87
CA GLN A 31 -27.21 44.25 9.21
C GLN A 31 -26.51 43.09 8.51
N MET A 32 -26.24 43.26 7.22
CA MET A 32 -25.38 42.37 6.46
C MET A 32 -23.98 42.44 7.10
N LYS A 33 -23.54 41.34 7.72
CA LYS A 33 -22.16 41.18 8.15
C LYS A 33 -21.27 41.63 6.99
N LYS A 34 -20.47 42.69 7.21
CA LYS A 34 -19.67 43.33 6.16
C LYS A 34 -18.83 42.25 5.47
N LYS A 35 -19.21 41.88 4.24
CA LYS A 35 -18.45 40.96 3.41
C LYS A 35 -17.07 41.60 3.24
N LYS A 36 -16.01 40.95 3.75
CA LYS A 36 -14.65 41.47 3.65
C LYS A 36 -14.38 41.73 2.16
N TRP A 37 -14.03 42.96 1.82
CA TRP A 37 -13.75 43.34 0.43
C TRP A 37 -12.60 42.47 -0.08
N ILE A 38 -12.87 41.66 -1.10
CA ILE A 38 -11.85 40.87 -1.80
C ILE A 38 -11.41 41.73 -2.98
N PRO A 39 -10.13 42.12 -3.08
CA PRO A 39 -9.62 42.84 -4.25
C PRO A 39 -9.92 42.04 -5.51
N GLU A 40 -10.42 42.68 -6.57
CA GLU A 40 -10.78 42.01 -7.83
C GLU A 40 -9.61 41.20 -8.41
N ASN A 41 -8.38 41.66 -8.16
CA ASN A 41 -7.14 41.03 -8.60
C ASN A 41 -6.76 39.76 -7.80
N LYS A 42 -7.45 39.42 -6.71
CA LYS A 42 -7.23 38.21 -5.89
C LYS A 42 -8.23 37.08 -6.15
N VAL A 43 -9.19 37.28 -7.05
CA VAL A 43 -10.19 36.26 -7.40
C VAL A 43 -9.54 35.09 -8.16
N PHE A 44 -8.45 35.35 -8.88
CA PHE A 44 -7.73 34.36 -9.66
C PHE A 44 -6.36 34.03 -9.02
N LYS A 45 -6.12 32.74 -8.77
CA LYS A 45 -4.90 32.26 -8.09
C LYS A 45 -3.75 32.08 -9.10
N GLY A 46 -3.30 33.18 -9.71
CA GLY A 46 -2.26 33.21 -10.73
C GLY A 46 -2.28 34.49 -11.58
N SER A 47 -1.26 34.71 -12.41
CA SER A 47 -1.30 35.70 -13.50
C SER A 47 -1.76 34.99 -14.78
N VAL A 48 -2.75 35.57 -15.47
CA VAL A 48 -3.25 35.05 -16.76
C VAL A 48 -2.18 35.23 -17.84
N ASP A 49 -1.45 36.35 -17.79
CA ASP A 49 -0.40 36.71 -18.76
C ASP A 49 0.84 35.82 -18.65
N GLU A 50 1.13 35.30 -17.45
CA GLU A 50 2.27 34.41 -17.20
C GLU A 50 1.90 32.91 -17.31
N GLY A 51 0.62 32.59 -17.55
CA GLY A 51 0.12 31.21 -17.59
C GLY A 51 0.18 30.45 -16.26
N GLN A 52 0.54 31.11 -15.15
CA GLN A 52 0.72 30.52 -13.81
C GLN A 52 -0.61 30.42 -13.04
N GLY A 53 -1.64 29.86 -13.68
CA GLY A 53 -2.97 29.68 -13.09
C GLY A 53 -3.20 28.33 -12.41
N PHE A 54 -4.47 27.98 -12.27
CA PHE A 54 -4.90 26.69 -11.71
C PHE A 54 -4.45 25.48 -12.55
N ALA A 55 -4.40 25.64 -13.88
CA ALA A 55 -3.88 24.62 -14.80
C ALA A 55 -2.40 24.31 -14.54
N PHE A 56 -1.58 25.34 -14.29
CA PHE A 56 -0.17 25.19 -13.93
C PHE A 56 -0.01 24.43 -12.61
N LYS A 57 -0.80 24.78 -11.58
CA LYS A 57 -0.79 24.06 -10.29
C LYS A 57 -1.23 22.60 -10.41
N ARG A 58 -2.22 22.30 -11.27
CA ARG A 58 -2.59 20.92 -11.58
C ARG A 58 -1.45 20.17 -12.27
N LYS A 59 -0.81 20.80 -13.26
CA LYS A 59 0.36 20.25 -13.97
C LYS A 59 1.52 19.97 -13.01
N GLU A 60 1.81 20.88 -12.08
CA GLU A 60 2.83 20.68 -11.04
C GLU A 60 2.47 19.55 -10.08
N LYS A 61 1.22 19.45 -9.65
CA LYS A 61 0.75 18.33 -8.81
C LYS A 61 0.93 16.99 -9.51
N VAL A 62 0.50 16.88 -10.77
CA VAL A 62 0.68 15.67 -11.58
C VAL A 62 2.16 15.34 -11.75
N ARG A 63 3.01 16.33 -12.05
CA ARG A 63 4.47 16.16 -12.15
C ARG A 63 5.08 15.70 -10.82
N HIS A 64 4.64 16.25 -9.71
CA HIS A 64 5.10 15.87 -8.37
C HIS A 64 4.69 14.43 -8.02
N GLU A 65 3.44 14.04 -8.31
CA GLU A 65 2.95 12.68 -8.12
C GLU A 65 3.72 11.67 -8.97
N TYR A 66 3.97 11.99 -10.25
CA TYR A 66 4.80 11.18 -11.14
C TYR A 66 6.23 11.03 -10.60
N ASN A 67 6.88 12.14 -10.23
CA ASN A 67 8.21 12.11 -9.64
C ASN A 67 8.23 11.37 -8.28
N LYS A 68 7.14 11.41 -7.52
CA LYS A 68 6.99 10.64 -6.27
C LYS A 68 6.92 9.14 -6.55
N LEU A 69 6.23 8.72 -7.61
CA LEU A 69 6.23 7.33 -8.05
C LEU A 69 7.61 6.90 -8.54
N LEU A 70 8.28 7.70 -9.37
CA LEU A 70 9.65 7.43 -9.81
C LEU A 70 10.64 7.33 -8.64
N ARG A 71 10.52 8.20 -7.62
CA ARG A 71 11.35 8.11 -6.41
C ARG A 71 11.10 6.82 -5.64
N LYS A 72 9.84 6.37 -5.53
CA LYS A 72 9.50 5.10 -4.88
C LYS A 72 10.03 3.91 -5.67
N GLU A 73 9.91 3.95 -6.99
CA GLU A 73 10.42 2.92 -7.89
C GLU A 73 11.95 2.83 -7.82
N LYS A 74 12.66 3.96 -7.93
CA LYS A 74 14.13 4.02 -7.76
C LYS A 74 14.58 3.53 -6.38
N LYS A 75 13.84 3.82 -5.31
CA LYS A 75 14.16 3.30 -3.97
C LYS A 75 13.96 1.78 -3.85
N LYS A 76 12.96 1.22 -4.52
CA LYS A 76 12.70 -0.23 -4.55
C LYS A 76 13.69 -0.99 -5.44
N ASN A 77 14.01 -0.39 -6.58
CA ASN A 77 14.89 -0.95 -7.60
C ASN A 77 16.31 -0.44 -7.47
N ASN A 78 16.68 0.20 -6.37
CA ASN A 78 18.09 0.46 -6.09
C ASN A 78 18.69 -0.93 -5.90
N PRO A 79 19.51 -1.45 -6.82
CA PRO A 79 20.43 -2.49 -6.40
C PRO A 79 21.25 -1.79 -5.32
N SER A 80 21.06 -2.17 -4.06
CA SER A 80 22.18 -2.06 -3.15
C SER A 80 23.31 -2.73 -3.91
N ASN A 81 24.21 -1.93 -4.48
CA ASN A 81 25.51 -2.44 -4.85
C ASN A 81 26.07 -2.87 -3.50
N GLU A 82 25.79 -4.11 -3.14
CA GLU A 82 26.37 -4.87 -2.04
C GLU A 82 27.85 -4.95 -2.39
N LEU A 83 28.54 -3.82 -2.20
CA LEU A 83 29.97 -3.66 -2.37
C LEU A 83 30.70 -4.60 -1.41
N TYR A 84 30.03 -4.95 -0.31
CA TYR A 84 30.27 -6.09 0.54
C TYR A 84 29.14 -7.09 0.33
N LYS A 85 29.43 -8.20 -0.37
CA LYS A 85 28.73 -9.43 -0.06
C LYS A 85 29.33 -9.90 1.25
N ASP A 86 28.52 -9.93 2.29
CA ASP A 86 28.85 -10.48 3.61
C ASP A 86 29.10 -11.99 3.51
N GLU A 87 30.13 -12.38 2.77
CA GLU A 87 30.61 -13.75 2.66
C GLU A 87 31.60 -13.94 3.83
N TYR A 88 31.06 -13.84 5.04
CA TYR A 88 31.79 -14.17 6.25
C TYR A 88 32.06 -15.68 6.27
N PRO A 89 33.22 -16.12 6.78
CA PRO A 89 33.50 -17.53 6.95
C PRO A 89 32.39 -18.24 7.73
N ASP A 90 31.90 -19.37 7.23
CA ASP A 90 30.71 -20.08 7.75
C ASP A 90 30.76 -20.34 9.26
N HIS A 91 31.95 -20.58 9.82
CA HIS A 91 32.15 -20.87 11.25
C HIS A 91 31.93 -19.66 12.18
N LEU A 92 31.97 -18.43 11.66
CA LEU A 92 31.75 -17.19 12.43
C LEU A 92 30.34 -16.64 12.26
N LYS A 93 29.56 -17.20 11.33
CA LYS A 93 28.18 -16.79 11.05
C LYS A 93 27.31 -16.79 12.30
N HIS A 94 27.51 -17.75 13.21
CA HIS A 94 26.72 -17.85 14.44
C HIS A 94 26.95 -16.68 15.40
N LEU A 95 28.19 -16.18 15.54
CA LEU A 95 28.48 -15.02 16.39
C LEU A 95 27.80 -13.76 15.85
N TYR A 96 27.85 -13.57 14.53
CA TYR A 96 27.25 -12.42 13.89
C TYR A 96 25.72 -12.46 13.89
N VAL A 97 25.14 -13.64 13.69
CA VAL A 97 23.68 -13.85 13.84
C VAL A 97 23.25 -13.55 15.28
N ALA A 98 24.00 -14.02 16.28
CA ALA A 98 23.71 -13.73 17.68
C ALA A 98 23.78 -12.23 18.02
N GLU A 99 24.77 -11.51 17.50
CA GLU A 99 24.88 -10.06 17.67
C GLU A 99 23.71 -9.31 17.00
N ALA A 100 23.35 -9.71 15.77
CA ALA A 100 22.23 -9.14 15.05
C ALA A 100 20.89 -9.38 15.77
N GLU A 101 20.66 -10.59 16.29
CA GLU A 101 19.47 -10.93 17.08
C GLU A 101 19.39 -10.11 18.37
N LYS A 102 20.51 -9.96 19.09
CA LYS A 102 20.57 -9.12 20.28
C LYS A 102 20.20 -7.66 19.98
N LEU A 103 20.72 -7.11 18.88
CA LEU A 103 20.43 -5.74 18.45
C LEU A 103 18.95 -5.58 18.04
N GLN A 104 18.35 -6.58 17.40
CA GLN A 104 16.91 -6.60 17.11
C GLN A 104 16.06 -6.66 18.38
N GLN A 105 16.41 -7.51 19.34
CA GLN A 105 15.74 -7.58 20.64
C GLN A 105 15.85 -6.26 21.40
N GLU A 106 17.02 -5.62 21.40
CA GLU A 106 17.23 -4.32 22.01
C GLU A 106 16.39 -3.24 21.33
N ALA A 107 16.37 -3.18 19.99
CA ALA A 107 15.54 -2.25 19.25
C ALA A 107 14.03 -2.48 19.52
N TRP A 108 13.62 -3.74 19.64
CA TRP A 108 12.24 -4.10 19.97
C TRP A 108 11.88 -3.68 21.40
N THR A 109 12.72 -4.00 22.38
CA THR A 109 12.51 -3.58 23.78
C THR A 109 12.51 -2.06 23.91
N ASN A 110 13.42 -1.34 23.25
CA ASN A 110 13.44 0.12 23.20
C ASN A 110 12.17 0.70 22.56
N ARG A 111 11.65 0.08 21.50
CA ARG A 111 10.38 0.47 20.88
C ARG A 111 9.21 0.26 21.83
N VAL A 112 9.14 -0.89 22.50
CA VAL A 112 8.12 -1.20 23.50
C VAL A 112 8.22 -0.24 24.68
N ASN A 113 9.41 0.04 25.19
CA ASN A 113 9.65 0.98 26.28
C ASN A 113 9.25 2.41 25.89
N ARG A 114 9.55 2.85 24.66
CA ARG A 114 9.09 4.14 24.14
C ARG A 114 7.56 4.23 24.04
N SER A 115 6.91 3.13 23.66
CA SER A 115 5.45 3.03 23.66
C SER A 115 4.87 3.09 25.09
N LYS A 116 5.46 2.31 26.01
CA LYS A 116 5.10 2.31 27.44
C LYS A 116 5.28 3.68 28.09
N LEU A 117 6.35 4.41 27.77
CA LEU A 117 6.57 5.78 28.25
C LEU A 117 5.51 6.75 27.70
N ARG A 118 5.10 6.59 26.44
CA ARG A 118 3.98 7.37 25.86
C ARG A 118 2.64 7.09 26.53
N MET A 119 2.41 5.86 26.98
CA MET A 119 1.20 5.48 27.72
C MET A 119 1.26 5.93 29.18
N LYS A 120 2.41 5.76 29.85
CA LYS A 120 2.63 6.19 31.25
C LYS A 120 2.55 7.71 31.43
N GLY A 121 2.87 8.48 30.39
CA GLY A 121 2.64 9.93 30.38
C GLY A 121 1.17 10.33 30.35
N LYS A 122 0.25 9.42 30.01
CA LYS A 122 -1.20 9.65 30.10
C LYS A 122 -1.79 9.26 31.46
N GLU A 123 -1.21 8.27 32.15
CA GLU A 123 -1.69 7.81 33.46
C GLU A 123 -1.23 8.70 34.64
N LYS A 124 -0.27 9.62 34.42
CA LYS A 124 0.25 10.52 35.47
C LYS A 124 -0.49 11.87 35.58
N GLU A 125 -1.57 12.06 34.84
CA GLU A 125 -2.39 13.29 34.86
C GLU A 125 -3.80 13.10 35.46
N GLU A 126 -4.10 11.95 36.07
CA GLU A 126 -5.41 11.73 36.71
C GLU A 126 -5.25 11.54 38.23
N GLU A 127 -5.49 12.63 38.98
CA GLU A 127 -6.02 12.79 40.36
C GLU A 127 -5.88 14.29 40.77
N PRO A 128 -6.85 14.93 41.45
CA PRO A 128 -8.06 15.52 40.88
C PRO A 128 -8.03 17.06 40.94
N ALA A 129 -8.45 17.73 39.86
CA ALA A 129 -8.86 19.13 39.90
C ALA A 129 -10.28 19.20 39.33
N GLU A 130 -11.21 19.52 40.22
CA GLU A 130 -12.64 19.63 40.00
C GLU A 130 -12.98 20.75 38.99
N ASN A 131 -13.90 20.41 38.08
CA ASN A 131 -14.90 21.25 37.40
C ASN A 131 -14.40 22.36 36.45
N ASP A 132 -15.01 22.67 35.31
CA ASP A 132 -16.03 22.05 34.45
C ASP A 132 -16.02 22.85 33.12
N ASP A 133 -16.59 22.22 32.09
CA ASP A 133 -17.14 22.78 30.83
C ASP A 133 -16.25 22.97 29.58
N ASP A 134 -16.43 21.98 28.69
CA ASP A 134 -16.74 22.06 27.25
C ASP A 134 -15.69 22.57 26.24
N ASP A 135 -15.22 21.71 25.33
CA ASP A 135 -15.99 21.28 24.15
C ASP A 135 -15.15 20.49 23.11
N ALA A 136 -15.78 19.46 22.55
CA ALA A 136 -15.63 18.84 21.23
C ALA A 136 -14.27 18.66 20.49
N ALA A 137 -13.96 17.37 20.31
CA ALA A 137 -13.89 16.66 19.01
C ALA A 137 -12.60 16.66 18.12
N ALA A 138 -12.00 15.46 18.12
CA ALA A 138 -11.61 14.63 16.96
C ALA A 138 -10.29 14.89 16.21
N GLN A 139 -9.40 13.86 16.18
CA GLN A 139 -9.26 12.96 15.01
C GLN A 139 -8.15 11.89 15.14
N GLN A 140 -8.53 10.68 14.72
CA GLN A 140 -7.75 9.67 13.97
C GLN A 140 -6.73 8.77 14.68
N THR A 141 -7.20 7.58 15.03
CA THR A 141 -6.41 6.35 15.15
C THR A 141 -6.26 5.69 13.76
N GLN A 142 -5.02 5.35 13.38
CA GLN A 142 -4.72 4.40 12.31
C GLN A 142 -3.80 3.32 12.90
N ALA A 143 -4.27 2.07 12.86
CA ALA A 143 -3.52 0.88 13.20
C ALA A 143 -2.60 0.46 12.03
N PRO A 144 -1.44 -0.18 12.30
CA PRO A 144 -0.81 -1.08 11.37
C PRO A 144 -0.98 -2.55 11.78
N ASP A 145 -1.17 -3.36 10.74
CA ASP A 145 -1.30 -4.81 10.67
C ASP A 145 -0.19 -5.60 11.40
N ALA A 146 -0.60 -6.70 12.05
CA ALA A 146 0.26 -7.85 12.31
C ALA A 146 -0.56 -9.15 12.25
N ASP A 147 -0.11 -10.07 11.39
CA ASP A 147 -0.49 -11.48 11.39
C ASP A 147 0.04 -12.20 12.65
N PRO A 148 -0.66 -13.22 13.17
CA PRO A 148 0.03 -14.29 13.88
C PRO A 148 -0.41 -15.69 13.43
N GLU A 149 0.59 -16.55 13.19
CA GLU A 149 0.45 -18.00 13.14
C GLU A 149 1.40 -18.61 14.20
N VAL A 150 0.94 -19.70 14.81
CA VAL A 150 1.68 -20.77 15.50
C VAL A 150 1.68 -20.77 17.06
N THR A 151 0.91 -21.76 17.56
CA THR A 151 1.05 -22.65 18.75
C THR A 151 0.76 -22.18 20.17
N SER A 152 -0.26 -22.79 20.79
CA SER A 152 -0.08 -23.67 21.97
C SER A 152 -1.36 -24.49 22.26
N GLU A 153 -1.25 -25.81 22.13
CA GLU A 153 -2.17 -26.81 22.68
C GLU A 153 -2.17 -26.75 24.22
N SER A 154 -3.34 -26.89 24.86
CA SER A 154 -3.53 -27.75 26.05
C SER A 154 -5.01 -27.83 26.42
N GLU A 155 -5.38 -29.00 26.91
CA GLU A 155 -6.69 -29.62 26.87
C GLU A 155 -7.67 -29.25 28.02
N GLN A 156 -8.96 -29.33 27.67
CA GLN A 156 -10.11 -29.89 28.41
C GLN A 156 -10.42 -29.42 29.85
N THR A 157 -11.60 -28.82 30.02
CA THR A 157 -12.67 -29.42 30.87
C THR A 157 -14.08 -28.98 30.40
N HIS A 158 -14.92 -29.99 30.18
CA HIS A 158 -16.40 -30.12 30.35
C HIS A 158 -17.17 -28.91 30.91
N SER A 159 -18.41 -28.57 30.56
CA SER A 159 -19.49 -29.15 29.75
C SER A 159 -20.64 -28.13 29.70
N PHE A 160 -21.66 -28.42 28.88
CA PHE A 160 -23.03 -27.92 28.99
C PHE A 160 -23.36 -26.56 28.34
N THR A 161 -23.80 -26.61 27.08
CA THR A 161 -25.17 -26.22 26.71
C THR A 161 -25.44 -26.48 25.22
N GLY A 162 -26.51 -27.24 24.95
CA GLY A 162 -27.37 -27.08 23.79
C GLY A 162 -26.77 -27.22 22.39
N LYS A 163 -26.73 -28.46 21.90
CA LYS A 163 -26.91 -28.73 20.46
C LYS A 163 -28.26 -28.16 20.04
N ASN A 164 -28.26 -27.13 19.20
CA ASN A 164 -29.44 -26.79 18.41
C ASN A 164 -29.24 -27.41 17.03
N ASP A 165 -29.73 -28.65 16.90
CA ASP A 165 -30.10 -29.22 15.61
C ASP A 165 -31.12 -28.29 14.92
N PRO A 166 -31.19 -28.27 13.57
CA PRO A 166 -32.09 -27.39 12.83
C PRO A 166 -33.52 -27.85 13.07
N LEU A 167 -34.14 -27.24 14.08
CA LEU A 167 -35.56 -27.40 14.35
C LEU A 167 -36.30 -26.83 13.15
N THR A 168 -36.89 -27.75 12.39
CA THR A 168 -38.00 -27.56 11.46
C THR A 168 -38.96 -26.53 12.07
N VAL A 169 -38.86 -25.28 11.61
CA VAL A 169 -39.76 -24.22 12.07
C VAL A 169 -41.15 -24.58 11.51
N PRO A 170 -42.15 -24.77 12.38
CA PRO A 170 -43.51 -25.01 11.93
C PRO A 170 -43.98 -23.80 11.13
N GLU A 171 -44.70 -24.05 10.06
CA GLU A 171 -45.43 -23.08 9.25
C GLU A 171 -46.35 -22.23 10.14
N LYS A 172 -45.79 -21.21 10.78
CA LYS A 172 -46.57 -20.10 11.31
C LYS A 172 -46.77 -19.18 10.13
N GLU A 173 -47.95 -19.31 9.54
CA GLU A 173 -48.70 -18.37 8.71
C GLU A 173 -48.16 -16.92 8.78
N SER A 174 -47.01 -16.67 8.16
CA SER A 174 -46.59 -15.31 7.88
C SER A 174 -47.40 -14.92 6.65
N LEU A 175 -48.29 -13.95 6.83
CA LEU A 175 -49.03 -13.30 5.74
C LEU A 175 -48.10 -13.16 4.52
N PRO A 176 -48.54 -13.49 3.29
CA PRO A 176 -47.67 -13.52 2.13
C PRO A 176 -47.03 -12.14 1.98
N ILE A 177 -45.74 -12.08 2.36
CA ILE A 177 -44.97 -10.84 2.38
C ILE A 177 -45.07 -10.30 0.96
N SER A 178 -45.70 -9.13 0.83
CA SER A 178 -45.96 -8.54 -0.48
C SER A 178 -44.67 -8.51 -1.29
N ASN A 179 -44.76 -8.72 -2.60
CA ASN A 179 -43.60 -8.72 -3.50
C ASN A 179 -42.74 -7.45 -3.33
N ARG A 180 -43.35 -6.34 -2.89
CA ARG A 180 -42.69 -5.08 -2.56
C ARG A 180 -41.79 -5.14 -1.31
N MET A 181 -42.18 -5.87 -0.27
CA MET A 181 -41.40 -6.03 0.96
C MET A 181 -40.26 -7.03 0.80
N LYS A 182 -40.49 -8.14 0.07
CA LYS A 182 -39.41 -9.08 -0.31
C LYS A 182 -38.30 -8.36 -1.09
N LYS A 183 -38.67 -7.51 -2.05
CA LYS A 183 -37.72 -6.69 -2.83
C LYS A 183 -36.95 -5.66 -2.00
N LYS A 184 -37.44 -5.27 -0.80
CA LYS A 184 -36.72 -4.38 0.12
C LYS A 184 -35.76 -5.15 1.03
N MET A 185 -36.15 -6.32 1.53
CA MET A 185 -35.28 -7.15 2.37
C MET A 185 -34.13 -7.80 1.59
N LEU A 186 -34.34 -8.08 0.30
CA LEU A 186 -33.28 -8.57 -0.60
C LEU A 186 -32.24 -7.50 -0.94
N LYS A 187 -32.51 -6.21 -0.69
CA LYS A 187 -31.56 -5.13 -0.95
C LYS A 187 -30.60 -5.00 0.22
N LYS A 188 -29.35 -5.40 -0.03
CA LYS A 188 -28.25 -5.18 0.91
C LYS A 188 -28.06 -3.68 1.19
N THR A 189 -27.83 -3.36 2.45
CA THR A 189 -27.48 -2.00 2.89
C THR A 189 -26.12 -1.59 2.33
N SER A 190 -25.84 -0.29 2.27
CA SER A 190 -24.54 0.20 1.77
C SER A 190 -23.37 -0.40 2.57
N TYR A 191 -23.51 -0.50 3.89
CA TYR A 191 -22.48 -1.06 4.77
C TYR A 191 -22.22 -2.54 4.50
N GLN A 192 -23.29 -3.34 4.35
CA GLN A 192 -23.17 -4.77 3.98
C GLN A 192 -22.44 -4.94 2.65
N ARG A 193 -22.72 -4.09 1.65
CA ARG A 193 -22.00 -4.11 0.37
C ARG A 193 -20.51 -3.81 0.54
N THR A 194 -20.15 -2.82 1.35
CA THR A 194 -18.74 -2.49 1.58
C THR A 194 -17.98 -3.61 2.31
N GLN A 195 -18.63 -4.34 3.22
CA GLN A 195 -18.03 -5.50 3.88
C GLN A 195 -17.80 -6.65 2.90
N GLU A 196 -18.79 -6.98 2.07
CA GLU A 196 -18.66 -8.01 1.03
C GLU A 196 -17.58 -7.67 0.00
N GLU A 197 -17.49 -6.40 -0.39
CA GLU A 197 -16.43 -5.93 -1.29
C GLU A 197 -15.04 -6.11 -0.67
N PHE A 198 -14.89 -5.79 0.62
CA PHE A 198 -13.64 -5.98 1.36
C PHE A 198 -13.23 -7.45 1.43
N GLU A 199 -14.17 -8.34 1.79
CA GLU A 199 -13.95 -9.78 1.83
C GLU A 199 -13.58 -10.34 0.45
N SER A 200 -14.32 -9.94 -0.58
CA SER A 200 -14.01 -10.34 -1.96
C SER A 200 -12.63 -9.85 -2.42
N ALA A 201 -12.21 -8.66 -1.99
CA ALA A 201 -10.88 -8.13 -2.28
C ALA A 201 -9.80 -8.91 -1.54
N LYS A 202 -10.05 -9.32 -0.29
CA LYS A 202 -9.16 -10.19 0.49
C LYS A 202 -9.01 -11.56 -0.16
N GLU A 203 -10.10 -12.18 -0.59
CA GLU A 203 -10.07 -13.46 -1.31
C GLU A 203 -9.34 -13.37 -2.65
N LYS A 204 -9.60 -12.32 -3.45
CA LYS A 204 -8.88 -12.11 -4.71
C LYS A 204 -7.38 -11.98 -4.49
N ARG A 205 -6.95 -11.30 -3.42
CA ARG A 205 -5.53 -11.24 -3.03
C ARG A 205 -4.99 -12.61 -2.65
N ARG A 206 -5.75 -13.40 -1.87
CA ARG A 206 -5.36 -14.77 -1.49
C ARG A 206 -5.20 -15.68 -2.70
N LYS A 207 -6.21 -15.71 -3.59
CA LYS A 207 -6.19 -16.48 -4.84
C LYS A 207 -5.00 -16.10 -5.73
N LYS A 208 -4.70 -14.80 -5.89
CA LYS A 208 -3.51 -14.33 -6.63
C LYS A 208 -2.20 -14.79 -5.99
N LYS A 209 -2.09 -14.78 -4.66
CA LYS A 209 -0.90 -15.28 -3.94
C LYS A 209 -0.73 -16.79 -4.14
N GLU A 210 -1.82 -17.56 -4.00
CA GLU A 210 -1.83 -19.01 -4.21
C GLU A 210 -1.43 -19.38 -5.64
N GLU A 211 -2.00 -18.70 -6.64
CA GLU A 211 -1.67 -18.89 -8.05
C GLU A 211 -0.21 -18.54 -8.34
N TYR A 212 0.28 -17.42 -7.79
CA TYR A 212 1.68 -17.03 -7.92
C TYR A 212 2.62 -18.09 -7.34
N LEU A 213 2.30 -18.65 -6.17
CA LEU A 213 3.12 -19.67 -5.53
C LEU A 213 3.16 -20.96 -6.36
N LYS A 214 2.02 -21.39 -6.90
CA LYS A 214 1.95 -22.55 -7.81
C LYS A 214 2.76 -22.32 -9.09
N ASN A 215 2.63 -21.15 -9.72
CA ASN A 215 3.40 -20.80 -10.92
C ASN A 215 4.90 -20.73 -10.62
N LYS A 216 5.29 -20.25 -9.43
CA LYS A 216 6.68 -20.23 -8.99
C LYS A 216 7.23 -21.64 -8.82
N GLN A 217 6.49 -22.53 -8.15
CA GLN A 217 6.86 -23.95 -8.00
C GLN A 217 7.02 -24.64 -9.35
N GLN A 218 6.06 -24.48 -10.26
CA GLN A 218 6.16 -25.06 -11.60
C GLN A 218 7.39 -24.58 -12.37
N ARG A 219 7.76 -23.30 -12.26
CA ARG A 219 8.98 -22.76 -12.87
C ARG A 219 10.24 -23.37 -12.25
N GLU A 220 10.28 -23.44 -10.93
CA GLU A 220 11.41 -24.03 -10.20
C GLU A 220 11.58 -25.51 -10.55
N GLU A 221 10.49 -26.29 -10.56
CA GLU A 221 10.48 -27.69 -10.97
C GLU A 221 10.93 -27.86 -12.43
N ALA A 222 10.45 -27.02 -13.35
CA ALA A 222 10.87 -27.07 -14.75
C ALA A 222 12.38 -26.78 -14.90
N ILE A 223 12.89 -25.79 -14.16
CA ILE A 223 14.32 -25.45 -14.15
C ILE A 223 15.14 -26.60 -13.56
N GLN A 224 14.68 -27.21 -12.47
CA GLN A 224 15.35 -28.36 -11.85
C GLN A 224 15.39 -29.55 -12.79
N LYS A 225 14.27 -29.91 -13.42
CA LYS A 225 14.20 -30.97 -14.44
C LYS A 225 15.14 -30.71 -15.60
N TYR A 226 15.21 -29.47 -16.09
CA TYR A 226 16.16 -29.09 -17.14
C TYR A 226 17.62 -29.28 -16.67
N LYS A 227 17.95 -28.80 -15.47
CA LYS A 227 19.30 -28.94 -14.90
C LYS A 227 19.68 -30.41 -14.68
N GLN A 228 18.77 -31.22 -14.14
CA GLN A 228 18.96 -32.67 -13.95
C GLN A 228 19.22 -33.36 -15.29
N LYS A 229 18.34 -33.17 -16.28
CA LYS A 229 18.51 -33.72 -17.62
C LYS A 229 19.83 -33.27 -18.27
N LYS A 230 20.21 -32.00 -18.10
CA LYS A 230 21.48 -31.47 -18.60
C LYS A 230 22.68 -32.13 -17.92
N MET A 231 22.63 -32.35 -16.61
CA MET A 231 23.69 -33.03 -15.87
C MET A 231 23.79 -34.51 -16.22
N GLU A 232 22.67 -35.21 -16.33
CA GLU A 232 22.63 -36.63 -16.73
C GLU A 232 23.17 -36.84 -18.14
N THR A 233 22.73 -36.02 -19.09
CA THR A 233 23.24 -36.07 -20.47
C THR A 233 24.73 -35.76 -20.53
N PHE A 234 25.19 -34.76 -19.79
CA PHE A 234 26.62 -34.46 -19.69
C PHE A 234 27.40 -35.64 -19.10
N GLN A 235 26.95 -36.21 -17.98
CA GLN A 235 27.60 -37.36 -17.35
C GLN A 235 27.67 -38.57 -18.29
N MET A 236 26.61 -38.85 -19.04
CA MET A 236 26.58 -39.95 -20.01
C MET A 236 27.56 -39.72 -21.16
N LEU A 237 27.59 -38.50 -21.73
CA LEU A 237 28.45 -38.15 -22.86
C LEU A 237 29.92 -37.94 -22.45
N SER A 238 30.19 -37.59 -21.19
CA SER A 238 31.54 -37.39 -20.66
C SER A 238 32.25 -38.69 -20.28
N LYS A 239 31.56 -39.83 -20.29
CA LYS A 239 32.16 -41.15 -19.99
C LYS A 239 33.23 -41.51 -21.01
N LYS A 240 34.37 -41.95 -20.50
CA LYS A 240 35.55 -42.35 -21.28
C LYS A 240 35.88 -43.83 -21.04
N THR A 241 36.52 -44.46 -22.02
CA THR A 241 37.04 -45.83 -21.92
C THR A 241 38.27 -45.86 -21.00
N LYS A 242 38.73 -47.06 -20.60
CA LYS A 242 39.95 -47.22 -19.79
C LYS A 242 41.19 -46.56 -20.40
N LYS A 243 41.20 -46.36 -21.72
CA LYS A 243 42.27 -45.67 -22.48
C LYS A 243 42.06 -44.15 -22.59
N GLY A 244 41.05 -43.59 -21.94
CA GLY A 244 40.74 -42.15 -21.95
C GLY A 244 40.00 -41.64 -23.20
N GLN A 245 39.66 -42.51 -24.14
CA GLN A 245 38.90 -42.15 -25.35
C GLN A 245 37.40 -42.00 -25.02
N PRO A 246 36.66 -41.13 -25.73
CA PRO A 246 35.22 -41.00 -25.54
C PRO A 246 34.50 -42.32 -25.86
N ASN A 247 33.46 -42.65 -25.09
CA ASN A 247 32.68 -43.86 -25.33
C ASN A 247 31.62 -43.62 -26.43
N LEU A 248 31.97 -43.99 -27.67
CA LEU A 248 31.13 -43.82 -28.87
C LEU A 248 29.76 -44.49 -28.77
N ASN A 249 29.66 -45.65 -28.10
CA ASN A 249 28.40 -46.39 -28.00
C ASN A 249 27.34 -45.58 -27.23
N LEU A 250 27.73 -44.94 -26.12
CA LEU A 250 26.84 -44.09 -25.32
C LEU A 250 26.41 -42.82 -26.08
N GLN A 251 27.31 -42.26 -26.90
CA GLN A 251 26.99 -41.11 -27.75
C GLN A 251 26.02 -41.50 -28.86
N MET A 252 26.20 -42.68 -29.46
CA MET A 252 25.31 -43.23 -30.48
C MET A 252 23.92 -43.53 -29.91
N GLU A 253 23.81 -44.13 -28.71
CA GLU A 253 22.53 -44.34 -28.02
C GLU A 253 21.79 -43.04 -27.75
N TYR A 254 22.49 -42.01 -27.24
CA TYR A 254 21.90 -40.69 -27.02
C TYR A 254 21.40 -40.05 -28.33
N LEU A 255 22.15 -40.20 -29.42
CA LEU A 255 21.76 -39.69 -30.73
C LEU A 255 20.51 -40.42 -31.26
N LEU A 256 20.48 -41.76 -31.17
CA LEU A 256 19.31 -42.56 -31.55
C LEU A 256 18.08 -42.17 -30.73
N GLN A 257 18.23 -41.99 -29.41
CA GLN A 257 17.15 -41.51 -28.53
C GLN A 257 16.62 -40.14 -28.96
N LYS A 258 17.50 -39.23 -29.39
CA LYS A 258 17.11 -37.90 -29.87
C LYS A 258 16.34 -37.98 -31.18
N ILE A 259 16.77 -38.82 -32.13
CA ILE A 259 16.09 -39.02 -33.43
C ILE A 259 14.71 -39.65 -33.23
N GLN A 260 14.62 -40.71 -32.41
CA GLN A 260 13.35 -41.37 -32.10
C GLN A 260 12.40 -40.46 -31.33
N GLY A 261 12.94 -39.63 -30.42
CA GLY A 261 12.17 -38.67 -29.64
C GLY A 261 11.65 -37.48 -30.45
N THR A 262 12.31 -37.11 -31.56
CA THR A 262 11.86 -36.04 -32.47
C THR A 262 10.74 -36.44 -33.43
N GLY A 263 10.39 -37.73 -33.52
CA GLY A 263 9.32 -38.25 -34.37
C GLY A 263 7.96 -38.43 -33.70
N LYS A 264 7.76 -37.88 -32.50
CA LYS A 264 6.49 -37.92 -31.75
C LYS A 264 5.99 -36.51 -31.43
#